data_AF-A0A3B9P7K0-F1
#
_entry.id   AF-A0A3B9P7K0-F1
#
_cell.length_a   1.000
_cell.length_b   1.000
_cell.length_c   1.000
_cell.angle_alpha   90.00
_cell.angle_beta   90.00
_cell.angle_gamma   90.00
#
_symmetry.space_group_name_H-M   'P 1'
#
loop_
_entity.id
_entity.type
_entity.pdbx_description
1 polymer ?
#
loop_
_entity_poly.entity_id
_entity_poly.type
_entity_poly.pdbx_seq_one_letter_code
_entity_poly.pdbx_strand_id
1 'polypeptide(L)' 'MREAGRINAEALYAAVDLVKPGVTTAELNKIFESVQKKYAVYSPFKNYPGPYPYPASICASVNDELVHGIPGKRVL' A
#
# COMPACT_ATOMS: atom_id res chain seq x y z
N MET A 1 15.21 -11.03 7.30
CA MET A 1 13.92 -11.38 6.65
C MET A 1 12.75 -11.53 7.62
N ARG A 2 12.86 -12.31 8.71
CA ARG A 2 11.72 -12.57 9.63
C ARG A 2 11.01 -11.30 10.11
N GLU A 3 11.75 -10.31 10.61
CA GLU A 3 11.15 -9.08 11.14
C GLU A 3 10.50 -8.22 10.07
N ALA A 4 11.16 -8.02 8.91
CA ALA A 4 10.58 -7.31 7.78
C ALA A 4 9.28 -7.97 7.30
N GLY A 5 9.23 -9.30 7.25
CA GLY A 5 8.01 -10.06 6.92
C GLY A 5 6.89 -9.86 7.94
N ARG A 6 7.21 -9.87 9.24
CA ARG A 6 6.25 -9.61 10.32
C ARG A 6 5.64 -8.20 10.22
N ILE A 7 6.47 -7.19 9.99
CA ILE A 7 6.03 -5.79 9.82
C ILE A 7 5.16 -5.65 8.56
N ASN A 8 5.58 -6.26 7.44
CA ASN A 8 4.80 -6.23 6.20
C ASN A 8 3.43 -6.91 6.36
N ALA A 9 3.36 -8.02 7.08
CA ALA A 9 2.10 -8.70 7.37
C ALA A 9 1.17 -7.82 8.23
N GLU A 10 1.68 -7.16 9.27
CA GLU A 10 0.90 -6.20 10.08
C GLU A 10 0.34 -5.05 9.22
N ALA A 11 1.16 -4.49 8.34
CA ALA A 11 0.74 -3.41 7.43
C ALA A 11 -0.32 -3.88 6.42
N LEU A 12 -0.17 -5.10 5.88
CA LEU A 12 -1.16 -5.72 5.01
C LEU A 12 -2.49 -5.94 5.73
N TYR A 13 -2.48 -6.49 6.96
CA TYR A 13 -3.71 -6.71 7.72
C TYR A 13 -4.43 -5.39 8.04
N ALA A 14 -3.68 -4.34 8.40
CA ALA A 14 -4.28 -3.03 8.63
C ALA A 14 -4.98 -2.46 7.37
N ALA A 15 -4.45 -2.73 6.18
CA ALA A 15 -5.12 -2.39 4.93
C ALA A 15 -6.35 -3.27 4.67
N VAL A 16 -6.26 -4.59 4.87
CA VAL A 16 -7.36 -5.55 4.70
C VAL A 16 -8.55 -5.20 5.61
N ASP A 17 -8.30 -4.87 6.88
CA ASP A 17 -9.35 -4.52 7.85
C ASP A 17 -10.13 -3.25 7.47
N LEU A 18 -9.53 -2.39 6.64
CA LEU A 18 -10.15 -1.17 6.13
C LEU A 18 -10.99 -1.41 4.85
N VAL A 19 -10.82 -2.53 4.15
CA VAL A 19 -11.50 -2.79 2.88
C VAL A 19 -13.01 -2.92 3.08
N LYS A 20 -13.76 -1.94 2.57
CA LYS A 20 -15.23 -1.90 2.54
C LYS A 20 -15.72 -0.89 1.50
N PRO A 21 -16.99 -0.97 1.05
CA PRO A 21 -17.57 0.01 0.14
C PRO A 21 -17.39 1.44 0.65
N GLY A 22 -16.98 2.34 -0.25
CA GLY A 22 -16.78 3.75 0.06
C GLY A 22 -15.35 4.12 0.47
N VAL A 23 -14.45 3.15 0.66
CA VAL A 23 -13.03 3.40 0.95
C VAL A 23 -12.24 3.60 -0.34
N THR A 24 -11.38 4.60 -0.37
CA THR A 24 -10.47 4.84 -1.49
C THR A 24 -9.22 3.98 -1.42
N THR A 25 -8.63 3.65 -2.57
CA THR A 25 -7.33 2.95 -2.60
C THR A 25 -6.21 3.79 -1.96
N ALA A 26 -6.32 5.13 -1.98
CA ALA A 26 -5.43 6.02 -1.23
C ALA A 26 -5.52 5.84 0.30
N GLU A 27 -6.71 5.60 0.86
CA GLU A 27 -6.89 5.30 2.28
C GLU A 27 -6.23 3.98 2.67
N LEU A 28 -6.30 2.96 1.80
CA LEU A 28 -5.58 1.70 1.99
C LEU A 28 -4.06 1.92 2.04
N ASN A 29 -3.50 2.74 1.14
CA ASN A 29 -2.08 3.09 1.19
C ASN A 29 -1.73 3.85 2.49
N LYS A 30 -2.59 4.77 2.93
CA LYS A 30 -2.36 5.58 4.13
C LYS A 30 -2.31 4.73 5.39
N ILE A 31 -3.21 3.77 5.56
CA ILE A 31 -3.19 2.88 6.73
C ILE A 31 -1.98 1.95 6.70
N PHE A 32 -1.58 1.45 5.53
CA PHE A 32 -0.35 0.67 5.36
C PHE A 32 0.90 1.49 5.78
N GLU A 33 1.02 2.73 5.30
CA GLU A 33 2.11 3.64 5.67
C GLU A 33 2.12 4.00 7.16
N SER A 34 0.95 4.00 7.83
CA SER A 34 0.87 4.26 9.27
C SER A 34 1.59 3.17 10.09
N VAL A 35 1.50 1.91 9.66
CA VAL A 35 2.25 0.80 10.27
C VAL A 35 3.73 0.91 9.96
N GLN A 36 4.11 1.25 8.73
CA GLN A 36 5.52 1.47 8.39
C GLN A 36 6.15 2.58 9.24
N LYS A 37 5.42 3.68 9.44
CA LYS A 37 5.84 4.80 10.30
C LYS A 37 6.06 4.38 11.76
N LYS A 38 5.21 3.51 12.31
CA LYS A 38 5.36 2.95 13.68
C LYS A 38 6.70 2.24 13.87
N TYR A 39 7.21 1.60 12.82
CA TYR A 39 8.49 0.86 12.86
C TYR A 39 9.68 1.64 12.28
N ALA A 40 9.49 2.92 11.92
CA ALA A 40 10.49 3.74 11.25
C ALA A 40 11.07 3.08 9.97
N VAL A 41 10.22 2.38 9.21
CA VAL A 41 10.56 1.77 7.92
C VAL A 41 9.78 2.42 6.79
N TYR A 42 10.15 2.11 5.54
CA TYR A 42 9.47 2.59 4.34
C TYR A 42 9.31 1.47 3.31
N SER A 43 8.38 1.64 2.36
CA SER A 43 8.20 0.69 1.26
C SER A 43 9.31 0.86 0.22
N PRO A 44 9.98 -0.23 -0.21
CA PRO A 44 10.97 -0.15 -1.29
C PRO A 44 10.34 0.25 -2.64
N PHE A 45 9.01 0.15 -2.79
CA PHE A 45 8.30 0.59 -3.99
C PHE A 45 8.16 2.12 -4.05
N LYS A 46 8.14 2.81 -2.91
CA LYS A 46 7.92 4.25 -2.88
C LYS A 46 9.14 4.98 -3.44
N ASN A 47 8.92 5.79 -4.48
CA ASN A 47 9.95 6.45 -5.28
C ASN A 47 10.95 5.49 -5.91
N TYR A 48 10.52 4.25 -6.21
CA TYR A 48 11.38 3.30 -6.89
C TYR A 48 11.88 3.89 -8.22
N PRO A 49 13.20 3.90 -8.51
CA PRO A 49 13.75 4.58 -9.68
C PRO A 49 13.21 4.04 -11.01
N GLY A 50 12.96 4.95 -11.95
CA GLY A 50 12.52 4.62 -13.30
C GLY A 50 12.06 5.87 -14.07
N PRO A 51 11.66 5.73 -15.34
CA PRO A 51 11.10 6.83 -16.13
C PRO A 51 9.89 7.50 -15.46
N TYR A 52 9.13 6.72 -14.69
CA TYR A 52 8.00 7.16 -13.88
C TYR A 52 8.15 6.54 -12.47
N PRO A 53 8.78 7.25 -11.51
CA PRO A 53 8.95 6.72 -10.17
C PRO A 53 7.62 6.35 -9.52
N TYR A 54 7.53 5.15 -8.95
CA TYR A 54 6.28 4.68 -8.37
C TYR A 54 5.94 5.48 -7.10
N PRO A 55 4.75 6.10 -6.98
CA PRO A 55 4.52 7.17 -5.99
C PRO A 55 4.04 6.68 -4.62
N ALA A 56 3.72 5.39 -4.47
CA ALA A 56 3.00 4.86 -3.31
C ALA A 56 3.75 3.69 -2.64
N SER A 57 3.25 3.27 -1.48
CA SER A 57 3.85 2.19 -0.70
C SER A 57 3.26 0.81 -1.01
N ILE A 58 2.04 0.76 -1.55
CA ILE A 58 1.36 -0.45 -2.03
C ILE A 58 0.94 -0.32 -3.49
N CYS A 59 0.62 -1.46 -4.11
CA CYS A 59 -0.17 -1.52 -5.34
C CYS A 59 -1.61 -1.90 -4.97
N ALA A 60 -2.58 -1.19 -5.54
CA ALA A 60 -4.00 -1.48 -5.39
C ALA A 60 -4.61 -1.68 -6.78
N SER A 61 -4.67 -2.95 -7.20
CA SER A 61 -5.16 -3.38 -8.51
C SER A 61 -6.58 -3.90 -8.41
N VAL A 62 -7.55 -3.18 -8.97
CA VAL A 62 -8.99 -3.44 -8.85
C VAL A 62 -9.58 -3.85 -10.21
N ASN A 63 -10.28 -4.98 -10.22
CA ASN A 63 -10.98 -5.56 -11.37
C ASN A 63 -10.05 -5.94 -12.55
N ASP A 64 -10.06 -5.17 -13.62
CA ASP A 64 -9.33 -5.38 -14.88
C ASP A 64 -7.86 -4.91 -14.83
N GLU A 65 -7.46 -4.24 -13.74
CA GLU A 65 -6.06 -3.88 -13.48
C GLU A 65 -5.23 -5.13 -13.18
N LEU A 66 -4.28 -5.47 -14.06
CA LEU A 66 -3.45 -6.68 -13.92
C LEU A 66 -2.59 -6.69 -12.65
N VAL A 67 -1.70 -5.70 -12.52
CA VAL A 67 -0.80 -5.47 -11.37
C VAL A 67 -0.39 -3.99 -11.33
N HIS A 68 0.27 -3.55 -10.26
CA HIS A 68 0.86 -2.20 -10.13
C HIS A 68 -0.15 -1.03 -10.21
N GLY A 69 -1.41 -1.26 -9.84
CA GLY A 69 -2.41 -0.19 -9.74
C GLY A 69 -1.97 0.86 -8.73
N ILE A 70 -1.93 2.13 -9.14
CA ILE A 70 -1.46 3.24 -8.29
C ILE A 70 -2.62 3.66 -7.36
N PRO A 71 -2.43 3.59 -6.03
CA PRO A 71 -3.41 4.11 -5.07
C PRO A 71 -3.81 5.56 -5.35
N GLY A 72 -5.11 5.86 -5.33
CA GLY A 72 -5.61 7.18 -5.68
C GLY A 72 -7.07 7.38 -5.27
N LYS A 73 -7.80 8.19 -6.05
CA LYS A 73 -9.20 8.56 -5.77
C LYS A 73 -10.23 7.44 -6.04
N ARG A 74 -9.79 6.27 -6.51
CA ARG A 74 -10.68 5.14 -6.80
C ARG A 74 -11.31 4.65 -5.51
N VAL A 75 -12.64 4.64 -5.47
CA VAL A 75 -13.46 4.12 -4.37
C VAL A 75 -13.77 2.65 -4.63
N LEU A 76 -13.64 1.81 -3.59
CA LEU A 76 -14.02 0.40 -3.57
C LEU A 76 -15.52 0.20 -3.34
#